data_AF-A0A946SH55-F1
#
_entry.id   AF-A0A946SH55-F1
#
_cell.length_a   1.000
_cell.length_b   1.000
_cell.length_c   1.000
_cell.angle_alpha   90.00
_cell.angle_beta   90.00
_cell.angle_gamma   90.00
#
_symmetry.space_group_name_H-M   'P 1'
#
loop_
_entity.id
_entity.type
_entity.pdbx_description
1 polymer ?
#
loop_
_entity_poly.entity_id
_entity_poly.type
_entity_poly.pdbx_seq_one_letter_code
_entity_poly.pdbx_strand_id
1 'polypeptide(L)'
;MWIKKKRLTFLLKSFLAISLLITASNVISDEKKDKSSYLLYSQFGEFCTMCESILLCGNDEYEINDEIPTDGKYLLYHLRTRTFWSQVSTIWEFFFNNFDTTKTNSHKRPVDIITIDNNDWSNTIRSEAIISSNHDWFIYFNDRKIDRKTSNWLSTKTNSKLGSCERLPLWKTIDTIDKNRKNDNER
;
A
#
# COMPACT_ATOMS: atom_id res chain seq x y z
N MET A 1 30.38 19.32 -72.20
CA MET A 1 31.13 19.15 -70.93
C MET A 1 30.48 19.98 -69.84
N TRP A 2 29.31 19.51 -69.34
CA TRP A 2 29.13 18.99 -67.98
C TRP A 2 29.00 20.10 -66.92
N ILE A 3 27.82 20.72 -66.76
CA ILE A 3 26.66 20.16 -66.01
C ILE A 3 27.11 19.18 -64.89
N LYS A 4 28.09 19.57 -64.06
CA LYS A 4 28.42 18.79 -62.84
C LYS A 4 28.76 19.59 -61.59
N LYS A 5 28.81 20.93 -61.65
CA LYS A 5 29.19 21.73 -60.46
C LYS A 5 28.04 22.22 -59.57
N LYS A 6 26.78 22.15 -60.01
CA LYS A 6 25.62 22.63 -59.21
C LYS A 6 24.91 21.59 -58.34
N ARG A 7 25.26 20.29 -58.44
CA ARG A 7 24.63 19.23 -57.63
C ARG A 7 25.40 18.85 -56.36
N LEU A 8 26.64 19.30 -56.19
CA LEU A 8 27.49 18.89 -55.07
C LEU A 8 27.30 19.75 -53.80
N THR A 9 26.85 21.00 -53.94
CA THR A 9 26.61 21.88 -52.78
C THR A 9 25.23 21.71 -52.14
N PHE A 10 24.31 21.01 -52.80
CA PHE A 10 22.98 20.75 -52.22
C PHE A 10 22.94 19.48 -51.35
N LEU A 11 23.82 18.51 -51.61
CA LEU A 11 23.86 17.25 -50.86
C LEU A 11 24.67 17.32 -49.56
N LEU A 12 25.60 18.26 -49.41
CA LEU A 12 26.38 18.41 -48.17
C LEU A 12 25.63 19.14 -47.05
N LYS A 13 24.59 19.92 -47.39
CA LYS A 13 23.73 20.58 -46.39
C LYS A 13 22.56 19.72 -45.92
N SER A 14 22.26 18.62 -46.62
CA SER A 14 21.13 17.74 -46.26
C SER A 14 21.52 16.58 -45.33
N PHE A 15 22.82 16.35 -45.09
CA PHE A 15 23.29 15.26 -44.22
C PHE A 15 23.67 15.69 -42.80
N LEU A 16 23.79 17.00 -42.53
CA LEU A 16 24.09 17.51 -41.18
C LEU A 16 22.85 17.80 -40.32
N ALA A 17 21.64 17.70 -40.88
CA ALA A 17 20.40 17.96 -40.16
C ALA A 17 19.75 16.68 -39.57
N ILE A 18 20.28 15.49 -39.85
CA ILE A 18 19.65 14.22 -39.43
C ILE A 18 20.34 13.60 -38.19
N SER A 19 21.53 14.08 -37.79
CA SER A 19 22.28 13.52 -36.66
C SER A 19 21.97 14.14 -35.29
N LEU A 20 21.05 15.10 -35.18
CA LEU A 20 20.76 15.82 -33.93
C LEU A 20 19.37 15.48 -33.34
N LEU A 21 18.90 14.24 -33.49
CA LEU A 21 17.60 13.81 -32.97
C LEU A 21 17.62 12.51 -32.13
N ILE A 22 18.80 11.98 -31.76
CA ILE A 22 18.87 10.66 -31.08
C ILE A 22 19.18 10.76 -29.57
N THR A 23 19.43 11.95 -29.01
CA THR A 23 19.80 12.09 -27.58
C THR A 23 18.85 12.99 -26.79
N ALA A 24 17.61 12.55 -26.65
CA ALA A 24 16.67 12.86 -25.56
C ALA A 24 15.36 12.25 -26.04
N SER A 25 15.00 11.03 -25.66
CA SER A 25 14.45 10.83 -24.34
C SER A 25 14.41 9.32 -24.09
N ASN A 26 15.34 8.82 -23.27
CA ASN A 26 14.98 7.70 -22.41
C ASN A 26 14.01 8.27 -21.37
N VAL A 27 12.76 8.51 -21.78
CA VAL A 27 11.67 8.42 -20.81
C VAL A 27 11.69 6.95 -20.43
N ILE A 28 12.44 6.64 -19.38
CA ILE A 28 12.12 5.49 -18.55
C ILE A 28 10.64 5.72 -18.25
N SER A 29 9.76 4.98 -18.93
CA SER A 29 8.39 4.89 -18.48
C SER A 29 8.53 4.26 -17.12
N ASP A 30 8.56 5.10 -16.09
CA ASP A 30 8.23 4.67 -14.75
C ASP A 30 6.85 4.06 -14.95
N GLU A 31 6.80 2.73 -15.05
CA GLU A 31 5.58 1.96 -15.19
C GLU A 31 4.67 2.56 -14.14
N LYS A 32 3.58 3.19 -14.58
CA LYS A 32 2.69 3.96 -13.72
C LYS A 32 1.95 2.92 -12.88
N LYS A 33 2.64 2.36 -11.88
CA LYS A 33 2.19 1.27 -11.03
C LYS A 33 0.85 1.74 -10.50
N ASP A 34 -0.21 1.02 -10.86
CA ASP A 34 -1.55 1.43 -10.51
C ASP A 34 -1.61 1.58 -8.98
N LYS A 35 -1.71 2.82 -8.51
CA LYS A 35 -1.68 3.13 -7.08
C LYS A 35 -2.88 2.54 -6.34
N SER A 36 -3.90 2.09 -7.08
CA SER A 36 -5.01 1.29 -6.54
C SER A 36 -4.53 0.02 -5.83
N SER A 37 -3.39 -0.53 -6.25
CA SER A 37 -2.77 -1.74 -5.67
C SER A 37 -2.07 -1.49 -4.33
N TYR A 38 -1.86 -0.22 -3.94
CA TYR A 38 -1.22 0.10 -2.66
C TYR A 38 -2.19 -0.10 -1.49
N LEU A 39 -1.66 -0.63 -0.38
CA LEU A 39 -2.46 -0.81 0.82
C LEU A 39 -2.87 0.56 1.39
N LEU A 40 -4.15 0.70 1.74
CA LEU A 40 -4.79 1.94 2.22
C LEU A 40 -4.84 3.09 1.21
N TYR A 41 -4.80 2.80 -0.08
CA TYR A 41 -5.09 3.78 -1.13
C TYR A 41 -6.56 3.71 -1.57
N SER A 42 -7.09 4.87 -1.96
CA SER A 42 -8.41 4.98 -2.59
C SER A 42 -8.33 4.67 -4.08
N GLN A 43 -9.48 4.41 -4.71
CA GLN A 43 -9.61 4.29 -6.17
C GLN A 43 -9.15 5.55 -6.93
N PHE A 44 -9.04 6.69 -6.23
CA PHE A 44 -8.55 7.95 -6.80
C PHE A 44 -7.02 8.11 -6.62
N GLY A 45 -6.32 7.09 -6.13
CA GLY A 45 -4.87 7.11 -5.94
C GLY A 45 -4.41 7.98 -4.76
N GLU A 46 -5.34 8.37 -3.88
CA GLU A 46 -5.08 9.15 -2.68
C GLU A 46 -4.96 8.26 -1.45
N PHE A 47 -4.11 8.66 -0.51
CA PHE A 47 -4.00 7.97 0.77
C PHE A 47 -5.27 8.16 1.59
N CYS A 48 -5.97 7.06 1.91
CA CYS A 48 -7.22 7.15 2.62
C CYS A 48 -7.01 7.18 4.14
N THR A 49 -7.08 8.39 4.71
CA THR A 49 -6.94 8.64 6.16
C THR A 49 -8.13 8.17 6.99
N MET A 50 -9.28 7.92 6.35
CA MET A 50 -10.54 7.57 7.01
C MET A 50 -11.11 6.19 6.61
N CYS A 51 -10.45 5.46 5.71
CA CYS A 51 -10.98 4.19 5.24
C CYS A 51 -10.86 3.11 6.31
N GLU A 52 -11.91 2.30 6.38
CA GLU A 52 -11.85 0.97 6.96
C GLU A 52 -11.22 0.01 5.96
N SER A 53 -10.41 -0.93 6.44
CA SER A 53 -9.80 -1.93 5.58
C SER A 53 -9.45 -3.19 6.35
N ILE A 54 -9.48 -4.32 5.65
CA ILE A 54 -8.99 -5.58 6.19
C ILE A 54 -7.76 -6.01 5.40
N LEU A 55 -6.69 -6.33 6.14
CA LEU A 55 -5.43 -6.80 5.60
C LEU A 55 -5.22 -8.24 6.07
N LEU A 56 -4.97 -9.16 5.15
CA LEU A 56 -4.55 -10.52 5.46
C LEU A 56 -3.04 -10.62 5.24
N CYS A 57 -2.31 -11.05 6.25
CA CYS A 57 -0.86 -11.23 6.18
C CYS A 57 -0.50 -12.69 6.43
N GLY A 58 0.34 -13.25 5.58
CA GLY A 58 0.82 -14.62 5.66
C GLY A 58 2.20 -14.77 5.03
N ASN A 59 2.75 -15.98 5.07
CA ASN A 59 3.95 -16.31 4.31
C ASN A 59 3.66 -16.18 2.80
N ASP A 60 4.67 -15.93 1.97
CA ASP A 60 4.51 -15.66 0.52
C ASP A 60 4.01 -16.86 -0.33
N GLU A 61 3.45 -17.91 0.29
CA GLU A 61 3.06 -19.18 -0.35
C GLU A 61 1.56 -19.28 -0.65
N TYR A 62 0.80 -18.18 -0.61
CA TYR A 62 -0.62 -18.21 -0.95
C TYR A 62 -0.92 -17.40 -2.22
N GLU A 63 -1.87 -17.90 -3.00
CA GLU A 63 -2.35 -17.25 -4.21
C GLU A 63 -3.31 -16.12 -3.81
N ILE A 64 -3.10 -14.93 -4.39
CA ILE A 64 -3.91 -13.74 -4.15
C ILE A 64 -5.35 -14.05 -4.55
N ASN A 65 -6.24 -14.12 -3.58
CA ASN A 65 -7.65 -14.40 -3.79
C ASN A 65 -8.51 -13.49 -2.89
N ASP A 66 -9.74 -13.21 -3.33
CA ASP A 66 -10.72 -12.39 -2.59
C ASP A 66 -11.31 -13.11 -1.35
N GLU A 67 -10.59 -14.09 -0.80
CA GLU A 67 -11.03 -15.02 0.25
C GLU A 67 -9.91 -15.35 1.22
N ILE A 68 -10.29 -15.67 2.46
CA ILE A 68 -9.36 -16.10 3.49
C ILE A 68 -9.05 -17.58 3.28
N PRO A 69 -7.79 -17.99 3.11
CA PRO A 69 -7.43 -19.40 2.95
C PRO A 69 -7.82 -20.23 4.17
N THR A 70 -8.14 -21.50 3.93
CA THR A 70 -8.54 -22.45 4.99
C THR A 70 -7.35 -23.15 5.65
N ASP A 71 -6.21 -23.18 5.01
CA ASP A 71 -5.01 -23.89 5.41
C ASP A 71 -3.83 -22.94 5.51
N GLY A 72 -2.97 -23.15 6.52
CA GLY A 72 -1.84 -22.26 6.79
C GLY A 72 -2.06 -21.32 7.97
N LYS A 73 -1.08 -20.42 8.19
CA LYS A 73 -1.07 -19.49 9.32
C LYS A 73 -1.10 -18.06 8.84
N TYR A 74 -2.11 -17.32 9.28
CA TYR A 74 -2.36 -15.96 8.86
C TYR A 74 -2.66 -15.03 10.03
N LEU A 75 -2.44 -13.74 9.79
CA LEU A 75 -2.88 -12.66 10.64
C LEU A 75 -3.78 -11.72 9.86
N LEU A 76 -5.00 -11.58 10.36
CA LEU A 76 -6.00 -10.65 9.85
C LEU A 76 -5.95 -9.38 10.68
N TYR A 77 -5.70 -8.25 10.02
CA TYR A 77 -5.76 -6.92 10.61
C TYR A 77 -6.97 -6.19 10.07
N HIS A 78 -7.94 -5.91 10.94
CA HIS A 78 -9.08 -5.06 10.64
C HIS A 78 -8.81 -3.64 11.15
N LEU A 79 -8.34 -2.79 10.25
CA LEU A 79 -8.09 -1.38 10.51
C LEU A 79 -9.43 -0.64 10.52
N ARG A 80 -9.83 -0.14 11.68
CA ARG A 80 -11.12 0.51 11.87
C ARG A 80 -11.03 2.01 11.63
N THR A 81 -12.17 2.60 11.29
CA THR A 81 -12.29 4.05 11.25
C THR A 81 -12.08 4.63 12.66
N ARG A 82 -11.53 5.83 12.71
CA ARG A 82 -11.48 6.62 13.94
C ARG A 82 -12.91 6.93 14.39
N THR A 83 -13.15 6.88 15.70
CA THR A 83 -14.43 7.36 16.26
C THR A 83 -14.65 8.82 15.88
N PHE A 84 -15.90 9.27 15.81
CA PHE A 84 -16.26 10.66 15.48
C PHE A 84 -15.42 11.70 16.27
N TRP A 85 -15.23 11.47 17.58
CA TRP A 85 -14.38 12.34 18.41
C TRP A 85 -12.89 12.30 18.06
N SER A 86 -12.37 11.15 17.63
CA SER A 86 -11.02 11.04 17.11
C SER A 86 -10.86 11.70 15.72
N GLN A 87 -11.94 11.81 14.94
CA GLN A 87 -11.95 12.61 13.71
C GLN A 87 -11.88 14.11 14.05
N VAL A 88 -12.62 14.57 15.07
CA VAL A 88 -12.52 15.95 15.57
C VAL A 88 -11.12 16.25 16.13
N SER A 89 -10.50 15.32 16.86
CA SER A 89 -9.11 15.51 17.33
C SER A 89 -8.10 15.60 16.19
N THR A 90 -8.37 14.96 15.05
CA THR A 90 -7.50 15.04 13.86
C THR A 90 -7.46 16.47 13.30
N ILE A 91 -8.56 17.23 13.38
CA ILE A 91 -8.60 18.65 12.99
C ILE A 91 -7.68 19.47 13.90
N TRP A 92 -7.71 19.21 15.20
CA TRP A 92 -6.82 19.86 16.16
C TRP A 92 -5.35 19.46 15.97
N GLU A 93 -5.06 18.18 15.72
CA GLU A 93 -3.71 17.69 15.38
C GLU A 93 -3.16 18.41 14.14
N PHE A 94 -3.99 18.58 13.10
CA PHE A 94 -3.61 19.32 11.89
C PHE A 94 -3.37 20.80 12.19
N PHE A 95 -4.22 21.43 13.01
CA PHE A 95 -4.04 22.82 13.43
C PHE A 95 -2.72 23.01 14.19
N PHE A 96 -2.37 22.11 15.12
CA PHE A 96 -1.10 22.17 15.85
C PHE A 96 0.13 21.87 14.96
N ASN A 97 0.01 20.95 14.00
CA ASN A 97 1.11 20.64 13.07
C ASN A 97 1.41 21.77 12.08
N ASN A 98 0.49 22.71 11.85
CA ASN A 98 0.82 23.93 11.08
C ASN A 98 1.81 24.85 11.80
N PHE A 99 1.98 24.70 13.11
CA PHE A 99 2.93 25.48 13.91
C PHE A 99 4.21 24.71 14.26
N ASP A 100 4.28 23.41 13.96
CA ASP A 100 5.39 22.54 14.32
C ASP A 100 5.75 21.62 13.16
N THR A 101 6.65 22.09 12.29
CA THR A 101 7.11 21.40 11.07
C THR A 101 8.02 20.20 11.33
N THR A 102 8.30 19.89 12.60
CA THR A 102 9.27 18.85 12.98
C THR A 102 8.65 17.47 13.22
N LYS A 103 7.32 17.38 13.28
CA LYS A 103 6.64 16.10 13.57
C LYS A 103 6.45 15.29 12.30
N THR A 104 6.92 14.04 12.34
CA THR A 104 6.54 13.00 11.39
C THR A 104 5.03 12.85 11.41
N ASN A 105 4.36 13.30 10.34
CA ASN A 105 2.91 13.18 10.17
C ASN A 105 2.53 11.71 10.19
N SER A 106 2.14 11.18 11.34
CA SER A 106 1.64 9.82 11.54
C SER A 106 0.38 9.88 12.37
N HIS A 107 -0.50 8.90 12.21
CA HIS A 107 -1.76 8.88 12.93
C HIS A 107 -2.06 7.46 13.42
N LYS A 108 -2.61 7.38 14.63
CA LYS A 108 -3.04 6.13 15.25
C LYS A 108 -4.44 5.71 14.78
N ARG A 109 -4.67 4.41 14.59
CA ARG A 109 -6.00 3.84 14.34
C ARG A 109 -6.25 2.60 15.22
N PRO A 110 -7.48 2.39 15.70
CA PRO A 110 -7.85 1.11 16.29
C PRO A 110 -7.69 -0.01 15.26
N VAL A 111 -7.13 -1.13 15.69
CA VAL A 111 -7.03 -2.35 14.89
C VAL A 111 -7.53 -3.54 15.70
N ASP A 112 -8.38 -4.33 15.07
CA ASP A 112 -8.76 -5.66 15.54
C ASP A 112 -7.82 -6.68 14.87
N ILE A 113 -7.15 -7.53 15.65
CA ILE A 113 -6.15 -8.50 15.19
C ILE A 113 -6.67 -9.91 15.46
N ILE A 114 -6.68 -10.76 14.43
CA ILE A 114 -7.12 -12.15 14.52
C ILE A 114 -6.04 -13.04 13.92
N THR A 115 -5.53 -13.98 14.70
CA THR A 115 -4.69 -15.08 14.20
C THR A 115 -5.59 -16.21 13.70
N ILE A 116 -5.23 -16.76 12.53
CA ILE A 116 -5.90 -17.91 11.90
C ILE A 116 -4.84 -18.98 11.69
N ASP A 117 -5.05 -20.19 12.21
CA ASP A 117 -4.15 -21.34 12.06
C ASP A 117 -4.95 -22.56 11.58
N ASN A 118 -4.83 -22.92 10.30
CA ASN A 118 -5.56 -24.03 9.69
C ASN A 118 -7.08 -23.98 9.96
N ASN A 119 -7.68 -22.82 9.71
CA ASN A 119 -9.10 -22.51 9.95
C ASN A 119 -9.51 -22.53 11.44
N ASP A 120 -8.57 -22.56 12.38
CA ASP A 120 -8.81 -22.24 13.78
C ASP A 120 -8.61 -20.74 14.01
N TRP A 121 -9.64 -20.07 14.52
CA TRP A 121 -9.68 -18.62 14.65
C TRP A 121 -9.50 -18.22 16.11
N SER A 122 -8.47 -17.42 16.37
CA SER A 122 -8.27 -16.86 17.71
C SER A 122 -9.30 -15.78 18.05
N ASN A 123 -9.47 -15.51 19.34
CA ASN A 123 -10.18 -14.33 19.82
C ASN A 123 -9.55 -13.03 19.28
N THR A 124 -10.41 -12.05 19.01
CA THR A 124 -9.97 -10.73 18.53
C THR A 124 -9.18 -9.98 19.59
N ILE A 125 -7.96 -9.59 19.24
CA ILE A 125 -7.11 -8.72 20.07
C ILE A 125 -7.24 -7.28 19.56
N ARG A 126 -7.62 -6.37 20.44
CA ARG A 126 -7.68 -4.93 20.15
C ARG A 126 -6.34 -4.27 20.41
N SER A 127 -5.87 -3.49 19.44
CA SER A 127 -4.63 -2.72 19.54
C SER A 127 -4.74 -1.39 18.79
N GLU A 128 -3.62 -0.67 18.69
CA GLU A 128 -3.45 0.51 17.85
C GLU A 128 -2.44 0.25 16.73
N ALA A 129 -2.79 0.65 15.51
CA ALA A 129 -1.86 0.74 14.38
C ALA A 129 -1.38 2.18 14.20
N ILE A 130 -0.10 2.38 13.90
CA ILE A 130 0.46 3.70 13.57
C ILE A 130 0.64 3.75 12.05
N ILE A 131 -0.03 4.68 11.39
CA ILE A 131 0.06 4.84 9.94
C ILE A 131 0.79 6.14 9.64
N SER A 132 1.92 6.04 8.95
CA SER A 132 2.66 7.22 8.52
C SER A 132 2.04 7.88 7.30
N SER A 133 2.12 9.20 7.21
CA SER A 133 1.41 9.99 6.20
C SER A 133 2.36 10.47 5.10
N ASN A 134 3.64 10.79 5.42
CA ASN A 134 4.44 11.61 4.51
C ASN A 134 5.74 10.99 3.96
N HIS A 135 6.38 9.99 4.59
CA HIS A 135 7.70 9.53 4.08
C HIS A 135 7.99 8.03 4.14
N ASP A 136 7.50 7.31 5.16
CA ASP A 136 7.98 5.95 5.39
C ASP A 136 7.10 4.85 4.78
N TRP A 137 5.92 5.17 4.21
CA TRP A 137 5.01 4.21 3.57
C TRP A 137 4.60 3.01 4.43
N PHE A 138 4.88 3.01 5.73
CA PHE A 138 4.62 1.87 6.61
C PHE A 138 3.32 2.01 7.40
N ILE A 139 2.74 0.86 7.72
CA ILE A 139 1.78 0.67 8.80
C ILE A 139 2.48 -0.13 9.89
N TYR A 140 2.53 0.39 11.12
CA TYR A 140 3.19 -0.27 12.24
C TYR A 140 2.16 -0.88 13.19
N PHE A 141 2.46 -2.10 13.65
CA PHE A 141 1.72 -2.84 14.66
C PHE A 141 2.73 -3.41 15.65
N ASN A 142 2.79 -2.95 16.90
CA ASN A 142 3.70 -3.48 17.94
C ASN A 142 5.10 -3.89 17.40
N ASP A 143 5.33 -5.19 17.20
CA ASP A 143 6.59 -5.81 16.76
C ASP A 143 6.71 -6.04 15.22
N ARG A 144 5.77 -5.52 14.44
CA ARG A 144 5.59 -5.75 12.99
C ARG A 144 5.28 -4.46 12.24
N LYS A 145 5.60 -4.44 10.95
CA LYS A 145 5.24 -3.35 10.05
C LYS A 145 4.92 -3.88 8.65
N ILE A 146 4.09 -3.16 7.92
CA ILE A 146 3.70 -3.46 6.55
C ILE A 146 4.13 -2.31 5.66
N ASP A 147 4.90 -2.59 4.62
CA ASP A 147 5.17 -1.63 3.54
C ASP A 147 3.95 -1.55 2.62
N ARG A 148 3.29 -0.40 2.55
CA ARG A 148 2.07 -0.21 1.75
C ARG A 148 2.30 -0.25 0.24
N LYS A 149 3.54 -0.04 -0.22
CA LYS A 149 3.88 -0.05 -1.67
C LYS A 149 4.24 -1.43 -2.18
N THR A 150 4.92 -2.21 -1.33
CA THR A 150 5.44 -3.53 -1.70
C THR A 150 4.63 -4.67 -1.10
N SER A 151 3.69 -4.36 -0.21
CA SER A 151 2.95 -5.35 0.59
C SER A 151 3.83 -6.21 1.49
N ASN A 152 5.12 -5.90 1.63
CA ASN A 152 6.02 -6.66 2.46
C ASN A 152 5.62 -6.55 3.93
N TRP A 153 5.44 -7.69 4.57
CA TRP A 153 5.24 -7.80 6.00
C TRP A 153 6.57 -8.07 6.68
N LEU A 154 6.95 -7.21 7.61
CA LEU A 154 8.29 -7.15 8.19
C LEU A 154 8.24 -7.15 9.71
N SER A 155 9.27 -7.70 10.34
CA SER A 155 9.54 -7.51 11.76
C SER A 155 10.07 -6.09 12.02
N THR A 156 9.57 -5.39 13.03
CA THR A 156 10.13 -4.08 13.41
C THR A 156 11.48 -4.21 14.10
N LYS A 157 11.76 -5.34 14.76
CA LYS A 157 13.00 -5.59 15.49
C LYS A 157 14.18 -5.91 14.58
N THR A 158 13.96 -6.80 13.61
CA THR A 158 15.01 -7.35 12.74
C THR A 158 14.96 -6.78 11.33
N ASN A 159 13.88 -6.09 10.96
CA ASN A 159 13.59 -5.66 9.59
C ASN A 159 13.57 -6.81 8.56
N SER A 160 13.49 -8.05 9.02
CA SER A 160 13.41 -9.24 8.17
C SER A 160 12.00 -9.40 7.63
N LYS A 161 11.89 -9.91 6.39
CA LYS A 161 10.60 -10.26 5.78
C LYS A 161 10.00 -11.45 6.52
N LEU A 162 8.76 -11.28 6.95
CA LEU A 162 7.91 -12.32 7.54
C LEU A 162 7.02 -12.95 6.47
N GLY A 163 6.65 -12.16 5.46
CA GLY A 163 5.83 -12.58 4.34
C GLY A 163 5.26 -11.37 3.62
N SER A 164 4.02 -11.46 3.17
CA SER A 164 3.31 -10.37 2.49
C SER A 164 1.91 -10.19 3.04
N CYS A 165 1.32 -9.03 2.75
CA CYS A 165 -0.03 -8.68 3.12
C CYS A 165 -0.85 -8.26 1.90
N GLU A 166 -2.09 -8.68 1.87
CA GLU A 166 -3.05 -8.26 0.85
C GLU A 166 -4.26 -7.59 1.48
N ARG A 167 -4.97 -6.80 0.67
CA ARG A 167 -6.22 -6.18 1.08
C ARG A 167 -7.37 -7.08 0.66
N LEU A 168 -8.19 -7.51 1.62
CA LEU A 168 -9.39 -8.28 1.34
C LEU A 168 -10.63 -7.40 1.11
N PRO A 169 -11.67 -7.90 0.42
CA PRO A 169 -12.95 -7.21 0.28
C PRO A 169 -13.63 -7.00 1.64
N LEU A 170 -13.73 -5.74 2.08
CA LEU A 170 -14.15 -5.36 3.43
C LEU A 170 -15.42 -6.08 3.92
N TRP A 171 -16.54 -5.92 3.20
CA TRP A 171 -17.83 -6.45 3.64
C TRP A 171 -17.88 -7.97 3.67
N LYS A 172 -17.35 -8.63 2.62
CA LYS A 172 -17.27 -10.09 2.54
C LYS A 172 -16.46 -10.66 3.70
N THR A 173 -15.35 -10.02 4.05
CA THR A 173 -14.52 -10.48 5.16
C THR A 173 -15.15 -10.22 6.53
N ILE A 174 -15.85 -9.10 6.74
CA ILE A 174 -16.63 -8.87 7.97
C ILE A 174 -17.67 -9.97 8.17
N ASP A 175 -18.43 -10.31 7.11
CA ASP A 175 -19.43 -11.38 7.18
C ASP A 175 -18.80 -12.73 7.57
N THR A 176 -17.61 -13.04 7.06
CA THR A 176 -16.86 -14.25 7.43
C THR A 176 -16.40 -14.23 8.89
N ILE A 177 -15.89 -13.09 9.39
CA ILE A 177 -15.50 -12.93 10.80
C ILE A 177 -16.73 -13.16 11.70
N ASP A 178 -17.87 -12.56 11.37
CA ASP A 178 -19.09 -12.65 12.17
C ASP A 178 -19.71 -14.05 12.17
N LYS A 179 -19.64 -14.77 11.04
CA LYS A 179 -20.07 -16.18 10.95
C LYS A 179 -19.22 -17.07 11.86
N ASN A 180 -17.89 -16.96 11.80
CA ASN A 180 -17.00 -17.77 12.63
C ASN A 180 -17.23 -17.51 14.12
N ARG A 181 -17.42 -16.25 14.51
CA ARG A 181 -17.76 -15.90 15.91
C ARG A 181 -19.06 -16.50 16.41
N LYS A 182 -20.08 -16.61 15.57
CA LYS A 182 -21.36 -17.23 15.96
C LYS A 182 -21.16 -18.73 16.18
N ASN A 183 -20.43 -19.40 15.29
CA ASN A 183 -20.13 -20.82 15.42
C ASN A 183 -19.35 -21.15 16.70
N ASP A 184 -18.44 -20.27 17.14
CA ASP A 184 -17.70 -20.46 18.40
C ASP A 184 -18.58 -20.31 19.65
N ASN A 185 -19.61 -19.45 19.60
CA ASN A 185 -20.56 -19.28 20.71
C ASN A 185 -21.59 -20.42 20.81
N GLU A 186 -21.72 -21.24 19.77
CA GLU A 186 -22.63 -22.39 19.70
C GLU A 186 -21.95 -23.73 20.01
N ARG A 187 -20.62 -23.76 20.19
CA ARG A 187 -19.83 -24.91 20.64
C ARG A 187 -19.61 -24.90 22.15
#